data_AF-A0A952BCC9-F1
#
_entry.id   AF-A0A952BCC9-F1
#
_cell.length_a   1.000
_cell.length_b   1.000
_cell.length_c   1.000
_cell.angle_alpha   90.00
_cell.angle_beta   90.00
_cell.angle_gamma   90.00
#
_symmetry.space_group_name_H-M   'P 1'
#
loop_
_entity.id
_entity.type
_entity.pdbx_description
1 polymer ?
#
loop_
_entity_poly.entity_id
_entity_poly.type
_entity_poly.pdbx_seq_one_letter_code
_entity_poly.pdbx_strand_id
1 'polypeptide(L)' 'MSENSQQEQSGEFDRLAQEKRTHLLAEFWFFLKHNKKWWLLPILIVLLLMGLLVLLGGTAIAPFIYPLF' A
#
# COMPACT_ATOMS: atom_id res chain seq x y z
N MET A 1 -9.03 24.32 -45.47
CA MET A 1 -10.07 23.99 -44.46
C MET A 1 -9.64 22.79 -43.59
N SER A 2 -8.34 22.63 -43.26
CA SER A 2 -7.82 21.36 -42.69
C SER A 2 -6.82 21.53 -41.52
N GLU A 3 -6.57 22.76 -41.06
CA GLU A 3 -5.54 23.03 -40.02
C GLU A 3 -6.12 23.12 -38.60
N ASN A 4 -7.45 23.19 -38.43
CA ASN A 4 -8.09 23.35 -37.11
C ASN A 4 -8.29 22.02 -36.35
N SER A 5 -8.30 20.88 -37.05
CA SER A 5 -8.61 19.56 -36.47
C SER A 5 -7.48 18.97 -35.62
N GLN A 6 -6.24 19.46 -35.76
CA GLN A 6 -5.08 18.93 -35.03
C GLN A 6 -4.90 19.58 -33.65
N GLN A 7 -5.41 20.80 -33.45
CA GLN A 7 -5.29 21.52 -32.16
C GLN A 7 -6.29 21.03 -31.11
N GLU A 8 -7.51 20.66 -31.49
CA GLU A 8 -8.49 20.05 -30.57
C GLU A 8 -8.02 18.69 -30.07
N GLN A 9 -7.44 17.86 -30.95
CA GLN A 9 -6.91 16.55 -30.57
C GLN A 9 -5.74 16.67 -29.58
N SER A 10 -4.84 17.65 -29.79
CA SER A 10 -3.68 17.86 -28.92
C SER A 10 -4.07 18.17 -27.46
N GLY A 11 -5.07 19.03 -27.25
CA GLY A 11 -5.56 19.36 -25.91
C GLY A 11 -6.43 18.26 -25.27
N GLU A 12 -7.07 17.40 -26.09
CA GLU A 12 -7.81 16.24 -25.63
C GLU A 12 -6.87 15.13 -25.12
N PHE A 13 -5.76 14.87 -25.82
CA PHE A 13 -4.73 13.92 -25.39
C PHE A 13 -4.09 14.29 -24.04
N ASP A 14 -3.83 15.58 -23.80
CA ASP A 14 -3.27 16.05 -22.53
C ASP A 14 -4.23 15.86 -21.33
N ARG A 15 -5.55 15.97 -21.55
CA ARG A 15 -6.56 15.70 -20.51
C ARG A 15 -6.70 14.21 -20.20
N LEU A 16 -6.57 13.35 -21.21
CA LEU A 16 -6.60 11.90 -21.04
C LEU A 16 -5.35 11.40 -20.29
N ALA A 17 -4.20 12.05 -20.48
CA ALA A 17 -2.96 11.73 -19.76
C ALA A 17 -2.94 12.22 -18.30
N GLN A 18 -3.73 13.25 -17.98
CA GLN A 18 -3.93 13.75 -16.61
C GLN A 18 -4.93 12.91 -15.80
N GLU A 19 -5.51 11.86 -16.39
CA GLU A 19 -6.33 10.94 -15.63
C GLU A 19 -5.48 10.39 -14.47
N LYS A 20 -5.88 10.78 -13.26
CA LYS A 20 -5.15 10.59 -12.02
C LYS A 20 -4.98 9.09 -11.82
N ARG A 21 -3.90 8.52 -12.34
CA ARG A 21 -3.58 7.10 -12.16
C ARG A 21 -3.50 6.87 -10.67
N THR A 22 -4.55 6.26 -10.12
CA THR A 22 -4.55 5.83 -8.73
C THR A 22 -3.34 4.92 -8.58
N HIS A 23 -2.45 5.28 -7.66
CA HIS A 23 -1.24 4.50 -7.44
C HIS A 23 -1.64 3.05 -7.15
N LEU A 24 -0.92 2.09 -7.71
CA LEU A 24 -1.19 0.66 -7.53
C LEU A 24 -1.33 0.26 -6.05
N LEU A 25 -0.59 0.94 -5.17
CA LEU A 25 -0.68 0.77 -3.71
C LEU A 25 -2.04 1.18 -3.14
N ALA A 26 -2.64 2.25 -3.66
CA ALA A 26 -3.95 2.73 -3.23
C ALA A 26 -5.07 1.80 -3.72
N GLU A 27 -4.97 1.29 -4.95
CA GLU A 27 -5.88 0.27 -5.48
C GLU A 27 -5.76 -1.05 -4.70
N PHE A 28 -4.55 -1.47 -4.37
CA PHE A 28 -4.31 -2.65 -3.55
C PHE A 28 -4.86 -2.50 -2.12
N TRP A 29 -4.70 -1.32 -1.51
CA TRP A 29 -5.29 -1.01 -0.21
C TRP A 29 -6.82 -1.01 -0.25
N PHE A 30 -7.40 -0.43 -1.30
CA PHE A 30 -8.84 -0.45 -1.52
C PHE A 30 -9.35 -1.88 -1.70
N PHE A 31 -8.64 -2.71 -2.47
CA PHE A 31 -8.94 -4.13 -2.66
C PHE A 31 -8.87 -4.94 -1.35
N LEU A 32 -7.83 -4.73 -0.54
CA LEU A 32 -7.70 -5.37 0.79
C LEU A 32 -8.86 -4.98 1.72
N LYS A 33 -9.22 -3.69 1.73
CA LYS A 33 -10.35 -3.17 2.52
C LYS A 33 -11.68 -3.75 2.03
N HIS A 34 -11.86 -3.90 0.71
CA HIS A 34 -13.08 -4.43 0.11
C HIS A 34 -13.28 -5.93 0.41
N ASN A 35 -12.19 -6.70 0.52
CA ASN A 35 -12.22 -8.12 0.86
C ASN A 35 -12.58 -8.42 2.33
N LYS A 36 -12.94 -7.41 3.14
CA LYS A 36 -13.32 -7.54 4.56
C LYS A 36 -12.35 -8.39 5.40
N LYS A 37 -11.05 -8.43 5.07
CA LYS A 37 -10.01 -9.05 5.90
C LYS A 37 -9.69 -8.17 7.12
N TRP A 38 -10.72 -7.77 7.87
CA TRP A 38 -10.57 -7.07 9.15
C TRP A 38 -9.79 -7.91 10.16
N TRP A 39 -9.77 -9.24 9.98
CA TRP A 39 -8.92 -10.17 10.73
C TRP A 39 -7.43 -10.11 10.38
N LEU A 40 -7.05 -9.60 9.22
CA LEU A 40 -5.64 -9.45 8.85
C LEU A 40 -5.01 -8.25 9.57
N LEU A 41 -5.79 -7.20 9.83
CA LEU A 41 -5.33 -6.00 10.51
C LEU A 41 -4.73 -6.28 11.91
N PRO A 42 -5.40 -7.03 12.82
CA PRO A 42 -4.82 -7.35 14.12
C PRO A 42 -3.56 -8.22 14.00
N ILE A 43 -3.52 -9.18 13.06
CA ILE A 43 -2.32 -10.00 12.82
C ILE A 43 -1.16 -9.11 12.37
N LEU A 44 -1.41 -8.19 11.44
CA LEU A 44 -0.39 -7.27 10.91
C LEU A 44 0.13 -6.31 11.99
N ILE A 45 -0.74 -5.83 12.88
CA ILE A 45 -0.36 -5.00 14.02
C ILE A 45 0.54 -5.77 14.98
N VAL A 46 0.18 -7.01 15.36
CA VAL A 46 1.00 -7.84 16.25
C VAL A 46 2.36 -8.13 15.62
N LEU A 47 2.39 -8.43 14.32
CA LEU A 47 3.63 -8.72 13.59
C LEU A 47 4.55 -7.50 13.51
N LEU A 48 3.98 -6.31 13.29
CA LEU A 48 4.72 -5.05 13.29
C LEU A 48 5.22 -4.68 14.69
N LEU A 49 4.40 -4.87 15.72
CA LEU A 49 4.82 -4.70 17.13
C LEU A 49 5.95 -5.67 17.49
N MET A 50 5.85 -6.94 17.11
CA MET A 50 6.93 -7.92 17.31
C MET A 50 8.21 -7.49 16.59
N GLY A 51 8.11 -7.12 15.31
CA GLY A 51 9.27 -6.65 14.54
C GLY A 51 9.91 -5.42 15.15
N LEU A 52 9.10 -4.46 15.59
CA LEU A 52 9.55 -3.26 16.28
C LEU A 52 10.24 -3.62 17.61
N LEU A 53 9.65 -4.51 18.40
CA LEU A 53 10.22 -4.97 19.67
C LEU A 53 11.58 -5.66 19.46
N VAL A 54 11.74 -6.43 18.39
CA VAL A 54 13.01 -7.05 17.99
C VAL A 54 14.04 -6.00 17.55
N LEU A 55 13.61 -4.97 16.82
CA LEU A 55 14.50 -3.89 16.38
C LEU A 55 14.99 -3.02 17.55
N LEU A 56 14.13 -2.74 18.54
CA LEU A 56 14.51 -1.95 19.72
C LEU A 56 15.24 -2.78 20.79
N GLY A 57 14.90 -4.06 20.95
CA GLY A 57 15.52 -4.96 21.90
C GLY A 57 16.36 -5.98 21.16
N GLY A 58 17.67 -5.74 21.02
CA GLY A 58 18.59 -6.54 20.21
C GLY A 58 18.63 -8.07 20.46
N THR A 59 17.92 -8.58 21.48
CA THR A 59 17.69 -10.01 21.77
C THR A 59 16.34 -10.28 22.47
N ALA A 60 15.29 -9.47 22.23
CA ALA A 60 14.02 -9.51 22.97
C ALA A 60 13.25 -10.85 22.92
N ILE A 61 13.62 -11.77 22.02
CA ILE A 61 13.03 -13.11 21.88
C ILE A 61 13.62 -14.11 22.89
N ALA A 62 14.84 -13.87 23.40
CA ALA A 62 15.58 -14.80 24.26
C ALA A 62 14.81 -15.27 25.54
N PRO A 63 14.14 -14.41 26.33
CA PRO A 63 13.46 -14.85 27.55
C PRO A 63 12.13 -15.58 27.31
N PHE A 64 11.61 -15.61 26.07
CA PHE A 64 10.34 -16.29 25.75
C PHE A 64 10.52 -17.69 25.17
N ILE A 65 11.71 -18.01 24.63
CA ILE A 65 12.04 -19.37 24.15
C ILE A 65 12.64 -20.24 25.27
N TYR A 66 13.20 -19.63 26.33
CA TYR A 66 13.97 -20.34 27.37
C TYR A 66 13.49 -20.28 28.84
N PRO A 67 12.23 -20.02 29.22
CA PRO A 67 11.83 -20.06 30.63
C PRO A 67 11.69 -21.49 31.21
N LEU A 68 12.08 -22.54 30.47
CA LEU A 68 12.00 -23.94 30.90
C LEU A 68 13.37 -24.57 31.24
N PHE A 69 14.41 -23.76 31.44
CA PHE A 69 15.72 -24.22 31.94
C PHE A 69 16.16 -23.39 33.14
#